data_AF-A0A350AUD4-F1
#
_entry.id   AF-A0A350AUD4-F1
#
_cell.length_a   1.000
_cell.length_b   1.000
_cell.length_c   1.000
_cell.angle_alpha   90.00
_cell.angle_beta   90.00
_cell.angle_gamma   90.00
#
_symmetry.space_group_name_H-M   'P 1'
#
loop_
_entity.id
_entity.type
_entity.pdbx_description
1 polymer ?
#
loop_
_entity_poly.entity_id
_entity_poly.type
_entity_poly.pdbx_seq_one_letter_code
_entity_poly.pdbx_strand_id
1 'polypeptide(L)'
;MNPMLLNVLLISLLVHVAALVIFGSYTLVKFVIPDDAEFEEPPAIEEVEPPKEVKVEIKQQPKPENQPQNNLKMKPVSNIAIANVDVDLPNMEESFTVSGGLGGSGGSGLLGGTRGSLGIGMSDVSVFGLKTKAERILFVIDTNRQMVTDAKGGLNSYKVIKDEITDMVGNLSAGTLFNVMLFDRRKAMIFKPQLSAAGSEVHQELIKWMAPINRSANNVGLETVRNASQVNTVKLPEEPMHKNLEFSGQRGNETAYLTQVALEQDIDAIFFITGYHQGFERVRRRPTEREDEDWQRTIAKPQYIEQLAEHQLEIPNMKKRVAAAMAKINAERKAKGQPPRVLAQRHGIYSNATELGLEWKTSHPGRQPGYFIEVKEIEKYFKRLKEVLYTDKNAKDPSLNVVLFLAGDEEFNKQKEDQLKDYTRFFSGKYRVIRGLDEIKSASSAKNTKN
;
A
#
# COMPACT_ATOMS: atom_id res chain seq x y z
N MET A 1 37.04 -53.16 5.70
CA MET A 1 36.04 -52.19 5.19
C MET A 1 35.10 -52.95 4.28
N ASN A 2 33.77 -52.87 4.51
CA ASN A 2 32.81 -53.69 3.76
C ASN A 2 32.75 -53.23 2.29
N PRO A 3 32.95 -54.11 1.28
CA PRO A 3 32.98 -53.72 -0.14
C PRO A 3 31.70 -53.03 -0.60
N MET A 4 30.55 -53.37 -0.01
CA MET A 4 29.28 -52.67 -0.26
C MET A 4 29.32 -51.20 0.19
N LEU A 5 29.94 -50.91 1.33
CA LEU A 5 29.95 -49.58 1.92
C LEU A 5 30.91 -48.64 1.17
N LEU A 6 32.01 -49.18 0.63
CA LEU A 6 32.94 -48.44 -0.21
C LEU A 6 32.31 -48.05 -1.56
N ASN A 7 31.55 -48.95 -2.18
CA ASN A 7 30.88 -48.69 -3.45
C ASN A 7 29.79 -47.60 -3.32
N VAL A 8 29.01 -47.63 -2.23
CA VAL A 8 27.99 -46.60 -1.96
C VAL A 8 28.62 -45.23 -1.72
N LEU A 9 29.73 -45.16 -0.98
CA LEU A 9 30.45 -43.90 -0.76
C LEU A 9 31.05 -43.35 -2.06
N LEU A 10 31.62 -44.21 -2.91
CA LEU A 10 32.17 -43.80 -4.21
C LEU A 10 31.07 -43.28 -5.15
N ILE A 11 29.92 -43.95 -5.23
CA ILE A 11 28.80 -43.51 -6.06
C ILE A 11 28.24 -42.17 -5.54
N SER A 12 28.08 -42.03 -4.22
CA SER A 12 27.60 -40.79 -3.60
C SER A 12 28.55 -39.62 -3.88
N LEU A 13 29.86 -39.84 -3.75
CA LEU A 13 30.87 -38.82 -4.06
C LEU A 13 30.81 -38.40 -5.53
N LEU A 14 30.66 -39.37 -6.44
CA LEU A 14 30.60 -39.12 -7.88
C LEU A 14 29.36 -38.30 -8.27
N VAL A 15 28.22 -38.58 -7.64
CA VAL A 15 26.97 -37.81 -7.83
C VAL A 15 27.13 -36.37 -7.33
N HIS A 16 27.75 -36.15 -6.17
CA HIS A 16 27.97 -34.80 -5.64
C HIS A 16 28.94 -33.99 -6.50
N VAL A 17 30.02 -34.61 -7.00
CA VAL A 17 30.96 -33.96 -7.91
C VAL A 17 30.28 -33.61 -9.23
N ALA A 18 29.47 -34.51 -9.79
CA ALA A 18 28.72 -34.23 -11.02
C ALA A 18 27.72 -33.07 -10.82
N ALA A 19 27.01 -33.04 -9.69
CA ALA A 19 26.10 -31.95 -9.35
C ALA A 19 26.83 -30.61 -9.24
N LEU A 20 27.99 -30.56 -8.57
CA LEU A 20 28.79 -29.33 -8.45
C LEU A 20 29.28 -28.82 -9.81
N VAL A 21 29.67 -29.71 -10.72
CA VAL A 21 30.09 -29.32 -12.08
C VAL A 21 28.92 -28.78 -12.89
N ILE A 22 27.75 -29.43 -12.84
CA ILE A 22 26.55 -28.99 -13.59
C ILE A 22 26.03 -27.65 -13.06
N PHE A 23 25.84 -27.52 -11.75
CA PHE A 23 25.32 -26.28 -11.16
C PHE A 23 26.35 -25.14 -11.19
N GLY A 24 27.63 -25.45 -11.00
CA GLY A 24 28.72 -24.48 -11.10
C GLY A 24 28.91 -23.94 -12.51
N SER A 25 28.84 -24.81 -13.54
CA SER A 25 28.92 -24.38 -14.94
C SER A 25 27.70 -23.57 -15.37
N TYR A 26 26.49 -23.96 -14.95
CA TYR A 26 25.26 -23.21 -15.24
C TYR A 26 25.30 -21.79 -14.66
N THR A 27 25.74 -21.64 -13.41
CA THR A 27 25.85 -20.32 -12.77
C THR A 27 26.92 -19.44 -13.41
N LEU A 28 28.05 -20.02 -13.84
CA LEU A 28 29.09 -19.28 -14.54
C LEU A 28 28.60 -18.76 -15.91
N VAL A 29 27.88 -19.58 -16.69
CA VAL A 29 27.34 -19.19 -18.00
C VAL A 29 26.34 -18.05 -17.87
N LYS A 30 25.39 -18.14 -16.91
CA LYS A 30 24.38 -17.08 -16.66
C LYS A 30 24.99 -15.75 -16.21
N PHE A 31 26.17 -15.77 -15.58
CA PHE A 31 26.80 -14.54 -15.06
C PHE A 31 27.75 -13.89 -16.06
N VAL A 32 28.38 -14.66 -16.95
CA VAL A 32 29.35 -14.17 -17.93
C VAL A 32 28.71 -13.85 -19.28
N ILE A 33 27.60 -14.50 -19.63
CA ILE A 33 26.84 -14.25 -20.86
C ILE A 33 25.43 -13.82 -20.44
N PRO A 34 25.15 -12.50 -20.34
CA PRO A 34 23.80 -12.01 -20.21
C PRO A 34 22.97 -12.51 -21.39
N ASP A 35 21.73 -12.96 -21.14
CA ASP A 35 20.80 -13.27 -22.22
C ASP A 35 20.64 -11.99 -23.08
N ASP A 36 20.90 -12.09 -24.39
CA ASP A 36 20.71 -10.97 -25.31
C ASP A 36 19.27 -10.46 -25.16
N ALA A 37 19.12 -9.14 -25.00
CA ALA A 37 17.81 -8.53 -24.95
C ALA A 37 17.10 -8.80 -26.30
N GLU A 38 16.12 -9.70 -26.30
CA GLU A 38 15.15 -9.81 -27.39
C GLU A 38 14.40 -8.48 -27.48
N PHE A 39 14.91 -7.62 -28.35
CA PHE A 39 14.26 -6.40 -28.75
C PHE A 39 13.16 -6.80 -29.73
N GLU A 40 11.91 -6.90 -29.26
CA GLU A 40 10.78 -6.84 -30.18
C GLU A 40 10.82 -5.45 -30.82
N GLU A 41 11.25 -5.40 -32.08
CA GLU A 41 11.16 -4.18 -32.88
C GLU A 41 9.72 -3.68 -32.84
N PRO A 42 9.48 -2.40 -32.51
CA PRO A 42 8.14 -1.86 -32.57
C PRO A 42 7.59 -2.11 -33.99
N PRO A 43 6.32 -2.53 -34.13
CA PRO A 43 5.73 -2.78 -35.44
C PRO A 43 6.00 -1.56 -36.33
N ALA A 44 6.50 -1.80 -37.54
CA ALA A 44 6.78 -0.75 -38.50
C ALA A 44 5.56 0.17 -38.59
N ILE A 45 5.77 1.45 -38.30
CA ILE A 45 4.75 2.48 -38.42
C ILE A 45 4.35 2.46 -39.88
N GLU A 46 3.14 1.96 -40.18
CA GLU A 46 2.54 2.22 -41.48
C GLU A 46 2.51 3.73 -41.65
N GLU A 47 3.24 4.21 -42.65
CA GLU A 47 3.23 5.61 -43.07
C GLU A 47 1.81 5.91 -43.53
N VAL A 48 0.98 6.38 -42.62
CA VAL A 48 -0.36 6.88 -42.96
C VAL A 48 -0.13 8.10 -43.83
N GLU A 49 -0.44 7.98 -45.13
CA GLU A 49 -0.42 9.11 -46.04
C GLU A 49 -1.16 10.29 -45.38
N PRO A 50 -0.52 11.46 -45.25
CA PRO A 50 -1.18 12.61 -44.65
C PRO A 50 -2.47 12.90 -45.43
N PRO A 51 -3.58 13.19 -44.74
CA PRO A 51 -4.84 13.44 -45.40
C PRO A 51 -4.67 14.57 -46.42
N LYS A 52 -5.13 14.33 -47.65
CA LYS A 52 -5.06 15.30 -48.75
C LYS A 52 -5.51 16.68 -48.27
N GLU A 53 -4.68 17.69 -48.52
CA GLU A 53 -5.00 19.08 -48.24
C GLU A 53 -6.33 19.47 -48.87
N VAL A 54 -7.34 19.68 -48.03
CA VAL A 54 -8.62 20.23 -48.45
C VAL A 54 -8.39 21.73 -48.66
N LYS A 55 -8.36 22.17 -49.93
CA LYS A 55 -8.39 23.58 -50.27
C LYS A 55 -9.72 24.18 -49.82
N VAL A 56 -9.71 24.84 -48.67
CA VAL A 56 -10.83 25.65 -48.20
C VAL A 56 -10.81 26.97 -48.97
N GLU A 57 -11.72 27.13 -49.92
CA GLU A 57 -12.02 28.46 -50.48
C GLU A 57 -12.72 29.29 -49.41
N ILE A 58 -11.95 30.16 -48.74
CA ILE A 58 -12.49 31.15 -47.81
C ILE A 58 -13.17 32.24 -48.66
N LYS A 59 -14.51 32.17 -48.79
CA LYS A 59 -15.28 33.34 -49.22
C LYS A 59 -15.19 34.42 -48.15
N GLN A 60 -14.62 35.56 -48.52
CA GLN A 60 -14.51 36.74 -47.67
C GLN A 60 -15.90 37.20 -47.22
N GLN A 61 -16.12 37.26 -45.91
CA GLN A 61 -17.25 37.97 -45.32
C GLN A 61 -17.03 39.49 -45.42
N PRO A 62 -18.09 40.29 -45.65
CA PRO A 62 -17.97 41.74 -45.73
C PRO A 62 -17.55 42.35 -44.39
N LYS A 63 -16.71 43.38 -44.47
CA LYS A 63 -16.13 44.17 -43.37
C LYS A 63 -17.21 44.69 -42.40
N PRO A 64 -17.00 44.58 -41.07
CA PRO A 64 -17.76 45.35 -40.09
C PRO A 64 -17.41 46.85 -40.15
N GLU A 65 -18.44 47.67 -40.03
CA GLU A 65 -18.39 49.13 -40.01
C GLU A 65 -17.77 49.67 -38.70
N ASN A 66 -17.01 50.77 -38.80
CA ASN A 66 -16.30 51.41 -37.71
C ASN A 66 -17.25 52.00 -36.65
N GLN A 67 -17.04 51.69 -35.38
CA GLN A 67 -17.48 52.53 -34.25
C GLN A 67 -16.27 53.22 -33.58
N PRO A 68 -16.38 54.49 -33.18
CA PRO A 68 -15.23 55.29 -32.73
C PRO A 68 -14.76 54.90 -31.33
N GLN A 69 -13.43 54.79 -31.18
CA GLN A 69 -12.74 54.54 -29.92
C GLN A 69 -12.76 55.80 -29.02
N ASN A 70 -13.24 55.64 -27.78
CA ASN A 70 -13.07 56.64 -26.72
C ASN A 70 -11.66 56.54 -26.13
N ASN A 71 -10.98 57.68 -26.08
CA ASN A 71 -9.63 57.85 -25.52
C ASN A 71 -9.60 57.55 -24.01
N LEU A 72 -8.86 56.52 -23.60
CA LEU A 72 -8.48 56.29 -22.20
C LEU A 72 -7.06 56.80 -21.96
N LYS A 73 -6.94 57.91 -21.21
CA LYS A 73 -5.67 58.46 -20.73
C LYS A 73 -5.15 57.61 -19.58
N MET A 74 -3.91 57.13 -19.68
CA MET A 74 -3.18 56.51 -18.57
C MET A 74 -2.81 57.57 -17.52
N LYS A 75 -3.14 57.33 -16.24
CA LYS A 75 -2.60 58.07 -15.09
C LYS A 75 -1.39 57.31 -14.52
N PRO A 76 -0.29 58.00 -14.17
CA PRO A 76 0.89 57.34 -13.61
C PRO A 76 0.69 56.93 -12.15
N VAL A 77 1.34 55.81 -11.81
CA VAL A 77 1.36 55.16 -10.51
C VAL A 77 2.11 56.04 -9.50
N SER A 78 1.53 56.22 -8.30
CA SER A 78 2.23 56.81 -7.16
C SER A 78 1.82 56.08 -5.88
N ASN A 79 2.85 55.70 -5.12
CA ASN A 79 2.93 55.18 -3.77
C ASN A 79 1.62 55.12 -2.97
N ILE A 80 1.21 53.91 -2.59
CA ILE A 80 0.26 53.71 -1.50
C ILE A 80 1.03 53.16 -0.30
N ALA A 81 1.14 54.03 0.71
CA ALA A 81 1.51 53.69 2.06
C ALA A 81 0.39 52.87 2.73
N ILE A 82 0.80 51.97 3.60
CA ILE A 82 -0.07 51.16 4.47
C ILE A 82 -0.83 52.10 5.40
N ALA A 83 -2.16 52.06 5.33
CA ALA A 83 -3.04 52.58 6.36
C ALA A 83 -4.16 51.56 6.59
N ASN A 84 -4.34 51.21 7.87
CA ASN A 84 -5.32 50.29 8.40
C ASN A 84 -6.71 50.47 7.76
N VAL A 85 -7.25 49.39 7.23
CA VAL A 85 -8.68 49.26 6.92
C VAL A 85 -9.17 47.97 7.59
N ASP A 86 -10.22 48.14 8.39
CA ASP A 86 -10.97 47.10 9.07
C ASP A 86 -11.50 46.10 8.06
N VAL A 87 -11.21 44.81 8.26
CA VAL A 87 -11.57 43.74 7.32
C VAL A 87 -12.90 43.14 7.77
N ASP A 88 -13.98 43.57 7.11
CA ASP A 88 -15.23 42.82 7.12
C ASP A 88 -15.08 41.68 6.09
N LEU A 89 -14.92 40.45 6.58
CA LEU A 89 -14.74 39.24 5.77
C LEU A 89 -16.09 38.80 5.20
N PRO A 90 -16.29 38.72 3.86
CA PRO A 90 -17.48 38.08 3.31
C PRO A 90 -17.46 36.56 3.58
N ASN A 91 -18.63 36.00 3.88
CA ASN A 91 -18.84 34.57 4.07
C ASN A 91 -18.39 33.77 2.86
N MET A 92 -17.66 32.68 3.12
CA MET A 92 -17.00 31.85 2.13
C MET A 92 -17.94 30.79 1.53
N GLU A 93 -19.03 31.26 0.92
CA GLU A 93 -19.95 30.45 0.10
C GLU A 93 -20.01 31.02 -1.32
N GLU A 94 -18.87 31.17 -1.99
CA GLU A 94 -18.88 31.35 -3.45
C GLU A 94 -17.54 30.87 -4.04
N SER A 95 -17.68 29.89 -4.91
CA SER A 95 -16.63 29.12 -5.58
C SER A 95 -15.64 29.98 -6.37
N PHE A 96 -14.35 29.77 -6.13
CA PHE A 96 -13.28 30.15 -7.06
C PHE A 96 -13.49 29.42 -8.39
N THR A 97 -13.92 30.15 -9.41
CA THR A 97 -13.91 29.70 -10.81
C THR A 97 -12.65 30.24 -11.47
N VAL A 98 -11.73 29.34 -11.82
CA VAL A 98 -10.58 29.68 -12.67
C VAL A 98 -11.10 29.93 -14.08
N SER A 99 -11.05 31.18 -14.50
CA SER A 99 -11.39 31.63 -15.84
C SER A 99 -10.31 31.24 -16.86
N GLY A 100 -10.55 30.18 -17.62
CA GLY A 100 -9.93 29.94 -18.94
C GLY A 100 -11.01 30.04 -20.01
N GLY A 101 -11.02 31.15 -20.76
CA GLY A 101 -12.12 31.53 -21.64
C GLY A 101 -12.23 30.77 -22.97
N LEU A 102 -13.45 30.87 -23.51
CA LEU A 102 -13.98 30.54 -24.85
C LEU A 102 -14.30 29.05 -25.10
N GLY A 103 -15.55 28.61 -25.26
CA GLY A 103 -16.86 29.29 -25.34
C GLY A 103 -17.89 28.30 -25.90
N GLY A 104 -19.12 28.30 -25.37
CA GLY A 104 -20.28 27.63 -26.01
C GLY A 104 -21.12 26.69 -25.15
N SER A 105 -22.00 27.26 -24.32
CA SER A 105 -23.35 26.77 -23.99
C SER A 105 -23.56 25.26 -23.71
N GLY A 106 -23.60 24.92 -22.42
CA GLY A 106 -24.19 23.66 -21.93
C GLY A 106 -23.96 23.46 -20.43
N GLY A 107 -24.64 24.24 -19.60
CA GLY A 107 -24.54 24.15 -18.14
C GLY A 107 -24.95 22.78 -17.61
N SER A 108 -23.97 22.01 -17.16
CA SER A 108 -24.14 20.87 -16.25
C SER A 108 -22.83 20.65 -15.50
N GLY A 109 -22.91 20.55 -14.18
CA GLY A 109 -21.75 20.49 -13.28
C GLY A 109 -20.79 19.35 -13.63
N LEU A 110 -19.60 19.71 -14.12
CA LEU A 110 -18.57 18.78 -14.57
C LEU A 110 -17.65 18.30 -13.44
N LEU A 111 -18.18 18.06 -12.23
CA LEU A 111 -17.43 17.44 -11.12
C LEU A 111 -18.33 16.50 -10.28
N GLY A 112 -19.41 15.99 -10.88
CA GLY A 112 -20.33 15.05 -10.24
C GLY A 112 -20.46 13.74 -11.01
N GLY A 113 -19.64 12.74 -10.66
CA GLY A 113 -20.03 11.33 -10.71
C GLY A 113 -20.09 10.58 -12.06
N THR A 114 -19.53 11.08 -13.15
CA THR A 114 -19.49 10.32 -14.43
C THR A 114 -18.14 9.65 -14.67
N ARG A 115 -18.16 8.31 -14.66
CA ARG A 115 -17.02 7.38 -14.80
C ARG A 115 -16.53 7.21 -16.25
N GLY A 116 -16.45 8.31 -17.00
CA GLY A 116 -15.70 8.31 -18.25
C GLY A 116 -14.21 8.43 -17.98
N SER A 117 -13.35 7.87 -18.84
CA SER A 117 -11.94 8.32 -18.90
C SER A 117 -11.98 9.83 -18.98
N LEU A 118 -11.29 10.49 -18.04
CA LEU A 118 -11.33 11.94 -17.98
C LEU A 118 -10.67 12.51 -19.25
N GLY A 119 -9.76 11.75 -19.88
CA GLY A 119 -8.98 12.22 -21.02
C GLY A 119 -8.05 13.39 -20.65
N ILE A 120 -7.94 13.69 -19.35
CA ILE A 120 -7.20 14.84 -18.79
C ILE A 120 -5.71 14.50 -18.62
N GLY A 121 -5.33 13.21 -18.59
CA GLY A 121 -3.94 12.75 -18.63
C GLY A 121 -3.72 11.41 -17.91
N MET A 122 -2.97 10.51 -18.54
CA MET A 122 -2.53 9.24 -17.94
C MET A 122 -1.06 9.34 -17.53
N SER A 123 -0.71 8.81 -16.36
CA SER A 123 0.71 8.65 -15.97
C SER A 123 1.16 7.21 -16.14
N ASP A 124 2.38 7.05 -16.66
CA ASP A 124 3.16 5.82 -16.49
C ASP A 124 3.86 5.88 -15.12
N VAL A 125 3.40 5.07 -14.18
CA VAL A 125 3.88 5.04 -12.80
C VAL A 125 4.71 3.80 -12.57
N SER A 126 5.89 3.96 -11.96
CA SER A 126 6.77 2.86 -11.60
C SER A 126 7.05 2.84 -10.10
N VAL A 127 6.30 2.04 -9.34
CA VAL A 127 6.50 1.93 -7.88
C VAL A 127 7.46 0.79 -7.60
N PHE A 128 8.67 1.07 -7.13
CA PHE A 128 9.72 0.06 -6.95
C PHE A 128 9.83 -0.87 -8.18
N GLY A 129 9.88 -0.29 -9.39
CA GLY A 129 9.97 -1.04 -10.66
C GLY A 129 8.68 -1.73 -11.14
N LEU A 130 7.58 -1.72 -10.37
CA LEU A 130 6.26 -2.14 -10.88
C LEU A 130 5.66 -1.03 -11.73
N LYS A 131 5.63 -1.24 -13.05
CA LYS A 131 5.11 -0.28 -14.03
C LYS A 131 3.62 -0.50 -14.32
N THR A 132 2.83 0.57 -14.21
CA THR A 132 1.40 0.63 -14.52
C THR A 132 1.03 1.98 -15.12
N LYS A 133 0.11 1.98 -16.10
CA LYS A 133 -0.48 3.20 -16.68
C LYS A 133 -1.90 3.40 -16.12
N ALA A 134 -2.18 4.57 -15.55
CA ALA A 134 -3.48 4.87 -14.93
C ALA A 134 -3.79 6.38 -14.89
N GLU A 135 -5.08 6.74 -14.81
CA GLU A 135 -5.55 8.10 -14.59
C GLU A 135 -5.79 8.37 -13.10
N ARG A 136 -6.21 7.35 -12.34
CA ARG A 136 -6.54 7.42 -10.90
C ARG A 136 -5.76 6.39 -10.11
N ILE A 137 -4.93 6.83 -9.16
CA ILE A 137 -3.96 5.98 -8.46
C ILE A 137 -4.11 6.07 -6.95
N LEU A 138 -4.10 4.92 -6.28
CA LEU A 138 -4.08 4.84 -4.81
C LEU A 138 -2.82 4.12 -4.33
N PHE A 139 -2.04 4.81 -3.49
CA PHE A 139 -0.94 4.19 -2.75
C PHE A 139 -1.44 3.78 -1.37
N VAL A 140 -1.43 2.48 -1.07
CA VAL A 140 -1.88 1.92 0.22
C VAL A 140 -0.65 1.40 0.99
N ILE A 141 -0.22 2.14 2.00
CA ILE A 141 1.08 1.96 2.65
C ILE A 141 0.89 1.41 4.05
N ASP A 142 1.50 0.26 4.33
CA ASP A 142 1.54 -0.31 5.67
C ASP A 142 2.42 0.55 6.56
N THR A 143 1.95 0.85 7.76
CA THR A 143 2.67 1.59 8.80
C THR A 143 2.96 0.73 10.03
N ASN A 144 2.40 -0.48 10.09
CA ASN A 144 2.49 -1.38 11.24
C ASN A 144 3.96 -1.66 11.62
N ARG A 145 4.20 -1.97 12.89
CA ARG A 145 5.48 -2.38 13.48
C ARG A 145 6.27 -3.38 12.66
N GLN A 146 5.61 -4.29 11.94
CA GLN A 146 6.28 -5.25 11.06
C GLN A 146 7.09 -4.60 9.92
N MET A 147 6.78 -3.36 9.53
CA MET A 147 7.51 -2.60 8.51
C MET A 147 8.83 -2.03 9.00
N VAL A 148 8.96 -1.83 10.32
CA VAL A 148 10.10 -1.13 10.95
C VAL A 148 10.86 -2.05 11.90
N THR A 149 10.76 -3.37 11.72
CA THR A 149 11.61 -4.31 12.44
C THR A 149 13.04 -4.22 11.93
N ASP A 150 14.01 -4.51 12.80
CA ASP A 150 15.43 -4.46 12.42
C ASP A 150 15.75 -5.36 11.23
N ALA A 151 15.11 -6.52 11.15
CA ALA A 151 15.28 -7.49 10.08
C ALA A 151 14.91 -6.93 8.68
N LYS A 152 14.06 -5.89 8.65
CA LYS A 152 13.67 -5.17 7.42
C LYS A 152 14.37 -3.83 7.24
N GLY A 153 15.37 -3.51 8.07
CA GLY A 153 16.10 -2.24 8.02
C GLY A 153 15.58 -1.15 8.97
N GLY A 154 14.61 -1.47 9.84
CA GLY A 154 14.14 -0.58 10.89
C GLY A 154 13.44 0.69 10.39
N LEU A 155 13.61 1.79 11.12
CA LEU A 155 13.05 3.10 10.72
C LEU A 155 13.70 3.64 9.43
N ASN A 156 14.92 3.18 9.10
CA ASN A 156 15.65 3.64 7.92
C ASN A 156 15.03 3.11 6.61
N SER A 157 14.64 1.84 6.56
CA SER A 157 13.94 1.29 5.39
C SER A 157 12.58 1.97 5.20
N TYR A 158 11.87 2.25 6.28
CA TYR A 158 10.62 2.99 6.21
C TYR A 158 10.79 4.41 5.69
N LYS A 159 11.90 5.09 6.03
CA LYS A 159 12.24 6.39 5.44
C LYS A 159 12.40 6.27 3.93
N VAL A 160 13.10 5.25 3.42
CA VAL A 160 13.23 5.02 1.96
C VAL A 160 11.86 4.80 1.32
N ILE A 161 10.94 4.09 1.98
CA ILE A 161 9.57 3.91 1.48
C ILE A 161 8.84 5.25 1.40
N LYS A 162 8.97 6.13 2.41
CA LYS A 162 8.36 7.46 2.37
C LYS A 162 8.95 8.30 1.23
N ASP A 163 10.27 8.31 1.11
CA ASP A 163 11.00 9.07 0.08
C ASP A 163 10.59 8.58 -1.33
N GLU A 164 10.49 7.26 -1.56
CA GLU A 164 10.01 6.69 -2.84
C GLU A 164 8.60 7.17 -3.18
N ILE A 165 7.66 7.11 -2.24
CA ILE A 165 6.26 7.48 -2.53
C ILE A 165 6.11 8.98 -2.75
N THR A 166 6.81 9.82 -1.99
CA THR A 166 6.79 11.26 -2.24
C THR A 166 7.39 11.58 -3.61
N ASP A 167 8.50 10.94 -3.97
CA ASP A 167 9.13 11.14 -5.29
C ASP A 167 8.22 10.65 -6.42
N MET A 168 7.53 9.53 -6.23
CA MET A 168 6.56 9.03 -7.21
C MET A 168 5.41 10.02 -7.42
N VAL A 169 4.83 10.55 -6.34
CA VAL A 169 3.75 11.56 -6.42
C VAL A 169 4.24 12.85 -7.08
N GLY A 170 5.47 13.28 -6.77
CA GLY A 170 6.08 14.46 -7.37
C GLY A 170 6.33 14.35 -8.88
N ASN A 171 6.41 13.13 -9.41
CA ASN A 171 6.63 12.84 -10.83
C ASN A 171 5.37 12.42 -11.60
N LEU A 172 4.20 12.42 -10.95
CA LEU A 172 2.93 12.18 -11.65
C LEU A 172 2.62 13.33 -12.62
N SER A 173 2.01 13.01 -13.77
CA SER A 173 1.53 14.03 -14.69
C SER A 173 0.41 14.85 -14.06
N ALA A 174 0.31 16.14 -14.39
CA ALA A 174 -0.67 17.06 -13.82
C ALA A 174 -2.14 16.64 -14.03
N GLY A 175 -2.41 15.81 -15.04
CA GLY A 175 -3.74 15.26 -15.31
C GLY A 175 -4.09 14.00 -14.53
N THR A 176 -3.14 13.41 -13.78
CA THR A 176 -3.37 12.22 -12.96
C THR A 176 -3.90 12.58 -11.59
N LEU A 177 -4.96 11.87 -11.20
CA LEU A 177 -5.55 11.95 -9.87
C LEU A 177 -4.93 10.88 -8.97
N PHE A 178 -4.61 11.23 -7.74
CA PHE A 178 -4.04 10.29 -6.80
C PHE A 178 -4.55 10.50 -5.38
N ASN A 179 -4.34 9.49 -4.53
CA ASN A 179 -4.43 9.63 -3.08
C ASN A 179 -3.46 8.66 -2.39
N VAL A 180 -3.21 8.90 -1.11
CA VAL A 180 -2.37 8.05 -0.27
C VAL A 180 -3.16 7.63 0.96
N MET A 181 -3.19 6.32 1.21
CA MET A 181 -3.79 5.71 2.38
C MET A 181 -2.70 5.04 3.20
N LEU A 182 -2.55 5.46 4.45
CA LEU A 182 -1.72 4.79 5.44
C LEU A 182 -2.59 3.81 6.21
N PHE A 183 -2.13 2.60 6.46
CA PHE A 183 -2.86 1.64 7.30
C PHE A 183 -1.99 1.02 8.38
N ASP A 184 -2.63 0.66 9.48
CA ASP A 184 -2.08 -0.15 10.57
C ASP A 184 -3.15 -1.17 10.95
N ARG A 185 -3.05 -2.35 10.33
CA ARG A 185 -4.07 -3.41 10.37
C ARG A 185 -5.42 -2.92 9.87
N ARG A 186 -6.27 -2.42 10.76
CA ARG A 186 -7.62 -1.94 10.46
C ARG A 186 -7.81 -0.45 10.70
N LYS A 187 -6.85 0.22 11.33
CA LYS A 187 -6.82 1.67 11.36
C LYS A 187 -6.23 2.17 10.05
N ALA A 188 -6.78 3.24 9.51
CA ALA A 188 -6.21 3.92 8.37
C ALA A 188 -6.30 5.43 8.53
N MET A 189 -5.49 6.12 7.73
CA MET A 189 -5.57 7.55 7.48
C MET A 189 -5.50 7.77 5.98
N ILE A 190 -6.36 8.64 5.47
CA ILE A 190 -6.39 9.00 4.06
C ILE A 190 -5.91 10.44 3.94
N PHE A 191 -4.97 10.70 3.03
CA PHE A 191 -4.34 12.00 2.88
C PHE A 191 -5.34 13.10 2.52
N LYS A 192 -6.22 12.81 1.55
CA LYS A 192 -7.28 13.72 1.10
C LYS A 192 -8.65 13.01 1.09
N PRO A 193 -9.76 13.72 1.37
CA PRO A 193 -11.10 13.11 1.33
C PRO A 193 -11.50 12.59 -0.06
N GLN A 194 -10.94 13.19 -1.11
CA GLN A 194 -11.14 12.83 -2.51
C GLN A 194 -9.79 12.77 -3.22
N LEU A 195 -9.76 12.12 -4.39
CA LEU A 195 -8.56 12.09 -5.23
C LEU A 195 -8.14 13.53 -5.57
N SER A 196 -6.84 13.79 -5.51
CA SER A 196 -6.26 15.10 -5.79
C SER A 196 -5.42 15.04 -7.06
N ALA A 197 -5.44 16.11 -7.85
CA ALA A 197 -4.54 16.23 -8.99
C ALA A 197 -3.09 16.34 -8.51
N ALA A 198 -2.17 15.76 -9.28
CA ALA A 198 -0.75 15.91 -9.02
C ALA A 198 -0.30 17.38 -9.22
N GLY A 199 0.53 17.87 -8.32
CA GLY A 199 1.04 19.24 -8.35
C GLY A 199 2.03 19.50 -7.22
N SER A 200 2.83 20.56 -7.36
CA SER A 200 3.89 20.90 -6.40
C SER A 200 3.35 21.20 -4.99
N GLU A 201 2.23 21.89 -4.88
CA GLU A 201 1.60 22.22 -3.59
C GLU A 201 1.11 20.97 -2.85
N VAL A 202 0.30 20.14 -3.52
CA VAL A 202 -0.23 18.89 -2.96
C VAL A 202 0.91 17.92 -2.61
N HIS A 203 1.98 17.90 -3.40
CA HIS A 203 3.19 17.13 -3.09
C HIS A 203 3.86 17.61 -1.79
N GLN A 204 4.04 18.92 -1.59
CA GLN A 204 4.60 19.46 -0.35
C GLN A 204 3.71 19.19 0.87
N GLU A 205 2.39 19.22 0.71
CA GLU A 205 1.45 18.80 1.75
C GLU A 205 1.61 17.31 2.10
N LEU A 206 1.78 16.44 1.10
CA LEU A 206 1.97 15.01 1.30
C LEU A 206 3.25 14.74 2.12
N ILE A 207 4.37 15.40 1.77
CA ILE A 207 5.63 15.29 2.52
C ILE A 207 5.41 15.64 4.00
N LYS A 208 4.74 16.77 4.28
CA LYS A 208 4.43 17.21 5.65
C LYS A 208 3.51 16.22 6.38
N TRP A 209 2.52 15.67 5.68
CA TRP A 209 1.57 14.70 6.24
C TRP A 209 2.21 13.36 6.57
N MET A 210 3.14 12.87 5.75
CA MET A 210 3.86 11.60 5.97
C MET A 210 5.02 11.73 6.97
N ALA A 211 5.58 12.93 7.16
CA ALA A 211 6.74 13.18 8.01
C ALA A 211 6.66 12.58 9.44
N PRO A 212 5.57 12.73 10.21
CA PRO A 212 5.50 12.22 11.58
C PRO A 212 5.41 10.69 11.67
N ILE A 213 4.98 10.02 10.60
CA ILE A 213 4.68 8.59 10.60
C ILE A 213 5.97 7.77 10.67
N ASN A 214 6.02 6.83 11.62
CA ASN A 214 7.17 5.95 11.87
C ASN A 214 8.49 6.73 11.98
N ARG A 215 8.46 7.93 12.56
CA ARG A 215 9.68 8.74 12.79
C ARG A 215 10.51 8.22 13.97
N SER A 216 9.88 7.51 14.91
CA SER A 216 10.56 7.00 16.12
C SER A 216 10.01 5.64 16.53
N ALA A 217 10.85 4.84 17.19
CA ALA A 217 10.48 3.53 17.73
C ALA A 217 9.42 3.59 18.84
N ASN A 218 9.21 4.78 19.43
CA ASN A 218 8.24 4.97 20.52
C ASN A 218 6.80 5.11 20.01
N ASN A 219 6.63 5.62 18.79
CA ASN A 219 5.34 5.90 18.15
C ASN A 219 5.35 5.29 16.75
N VAL A 220 5.22 3.97 16.71
CA VAL A 220 5.20 3.18 15.48
C VAL A 220 3.76 2.90 15.08
N GLY A 221 3.48 2.91 13.79
CA GLY A 221 2.17 2.70 13.21
C GLY A 221 1.21 3.86 13.47
N LEU A 222 -0.07 3.53 13.50
CA LEU A 222 -1.16 4.48 13.71
C LEU A 222 -1.83 4.30 15.08
N GLU A 223 -1.24 3.50 15.98
CA GLU A 223 -1.79 3.20 17.30
C GLU A 223 -2.10 4.47 18.11
N THR A 224 -1.17 5.44 18.10
CA THR A 224 -1.22 6.69 18.88
C THR A 224 -1.65 7.92 18.08
N VAL A 225 -1.95 7.77 16.78
CA VAL A 225 -2.32 8.89 15.91
C VAL A 225 -3.81 9.17 16.04
N ARG A 226 -4.16 10.38 16.52
CA ARG A 226 -5.55 10.75 16.84
C ARG A 226 -6.52 10.67 15.66
N ASN A 227 -6.05 11.01 14.46
CA ASN A 227 -6.88 11.06 13.26
C ASN A 227 -6.93 9.71 12.52
N ALA A 228 -6.34 8.65 13.06
CA ALA A 228 -6.41 7.32 12.49
C ALA A 228 -7.65 6.58 13.00
N SER A 229 -8.52 6.17 12.09
CA SER A 229 -9.76 5.46 12.41
C SER A 229 -9.95 4.24 11.51
N GLN A 230 -10.85 3.35 11.90
CA GLN A 230 -11.32 2.34 10.97
C GLN A 230 -12.13 3.02 9.86
N VAL A 231 -11.89 2.64 8.61
CA VAL A 231 -12.65 3.13 7.46
C VAL A 231 -13.90 2.27 7.31
N ASN A 232 -15.06 2.90 7.18
CA ASN A 232 -16.30 2.15 6.96
C ASN A 232 -16.36 1.69 5.50
N THR A 233 -16.50 0.39 5.31
CA THR A 233 -16.84 -0.19 4.00
C THR A 233 -18.34 -0.14 3.82
N VAL A 234 -18.82 0.30 2.66
CA VAL A 234 -20.25 0.56 2.44
C VAL A 234 -20.89 -0.34 1.38
N LYS A 235 -20.10 -1.17 0.69
CA LYS A 235 -20.62 -2.06 -0.36
C LYS A 235 -20.83 -3.49 0.11
N LEU A 236 -21.94 -4.06 -0.38
CA LEU A 236 -22.44 -5.38 -0.01
C LEU A 236 -22.63 -5.59 1.51
N PRO A 237 -23.22 -4.63 2.27
CA PRO A 237 -23.41 -4.78 3.71
C PRO A 237 -24.33 -5.95 4.10
N GLU A 238 -25.18 -6.38 3.18
CA GLU A 238 -26.09 -7.52 3.32
C GLU A 238 -25.38 -8.88 3.23
N GLU A 239 -24.24 -8.96 2.56
CA GLU A 239 -23.49 -10.20 2.38
C GLU A 239 -22.87 -10.67 3.71
N PRO A 240 -23.05 -11.94 4.12
CA PRO A 240 -22.44 -12.45 5.35
C PRO A 240 -20.92 -12.27 5.40
N MET A 241 -20.23 -12.35 4.24
CA MET A 241 -18.79 -12.14 4.15
C MET A 241 -18.38 -10.74 4.62
N HIS A 242 -19.13 -9.70 4.25
CA HIS A 242 -18.83 -8.32 4.64
C HIS A 242 -18.67 -8.17 6.15
N LYS A 243 -19.62 -8.74 6.91
CA LYS A 243 -19.60 -8.75 8.38
C LYS A 243 -18.41 -9.54 8.97
N ASN A 244 -17.91 -10.53 8.24
CA ASN A 244 -16.74 -11.28 8.66
C ASN A 244 -15.43 -10.52 8.38
N LEU A 245 -15.38 -9.68 7.34
CA LEU A 245 -14.24 -8.78 7.11
C LEU A 245 -14.05 -7.80 8.27
N GLU A 246 -15.13 -7.48 8.99
CA GLU A 246 -15.08 -6.66 10.20
C GLU A 246 -14.43 -7.35 11.41
N PHE A 247 -14.09 -8.63 11.33
CA PHE A 247 -13.39 -9.29 12.42
C PHE A 247 -11.91 -8.84 12.47
N SER A 248 -11.39 -8.53 13.66
CA SER A 248 -10.02 -8.04 13.83
C SER A 248 -9.05 -9.12 14.33
N GLY A 249 -7.74 -8.89 14.11
CA GLY A 249 -6.66 -9.70 14.67
C GLY A 249 -6.22 -10.89 13.82
N GLN A 250 -6.87 -11.13 12.69
CA GLN A 250 -6.54 -12.19 11.73
C GLN A 250 -6.09 -11.60 10.39
N ARG A 251 -5.01 -12.16 9.83
CA ARG A 251 -4.34 -11.59 8.65
C ARG A 251 -5.23 -11.60 7.41
N GLY A 252 -5.90 -12.73 7.15
CA GLY A 252 -6.86 -12.81 6.03
C GLY A 252 -7.99 -11.79 6.12
N ASN A 253 -8.53 -11.54 7.32
CA ASN A 253 -9.56 -10.51 7.53
C ASN A 253 -9.00 -9.10 7.24
N GLU A 254 -7.81 -8.78 7.75
CA GLU A 254 -7.14 -7.50 7.55
C GLU A 254 -6.87 -7.24 6.05
N THR A 255 -6.31 -8.22 5.33
CA THR A 255 -6.04 -8.14 3.89
C THR A 255 -7.31 -7.96 3.08
N ALA A 256 -8.35 -8.78 3.34
CA ALA A 256 -9.62 -8.67 2.63
C ALA A 256 -10.33 -7.34 2.93
N TYR A 257 -10.38 -6.91 4.20
CA TYR A 257 -10.93 -5.61 4.58
C TYR A 257 -10.24 -4.45 3.86
N LEU A 258 -8.90 -4.42 3.85
CA LEU A 258 -8.14 -3.37 3.16
C LEU A 258 -8.34 -3.42 1.64
N THR A 259 -8.46 -4.62 1.06
CA THR A 259 -8.78 -4.80 -0.36
C THR A 259 -10.12 -4.14 -0.69
N GLN A 260 -11.16 -4.37 0.12
CA GLN A 260 -12.46 -3.72 -0.09
C GLN A 260 -12.38 -2.20 0.08
N VAL A 261 -11.75 -1.72 1.15
CA VAL A 261 -11.57 -0.29 1.40
C VAL A 261 -10.91 0.41 0.19
N ALA A 262 -9.86 -0.21 -0.37
CA ALA A 262 -9.16 0.31 -1.54
C ALA A 262 -10.01 0.29 -2.81
N LEU A 263 -10.74 -0.81 -3.07
CA LEU A 263 -11.64 -0.92 -4.22
C LEU A 263 -12.80 0.10 -4.17
N GLU A 264 -13.25 0.49 -2.98
CA GLU A 264 -14.31 1.49 -2.82
C GLU A 264 -13.85 2.93 -3.08
N GLN A 265 -12.55 3.18 -3.30
CA GLN A 265 -12.01 4.52 -3.59
C GLN A 265 -12.17 4.98 -5.05
N ASP A 266 -12.79 4.17 -5.92
CA ASP A 266 -13.03 4.48 -7.35
C ASP A 266 -11.74 4.85 -8.11
N ILE A 267 -10.79 3.91 -8.13
CA ILE A 267 -9.45 4.10 -8.71
C ILE A 267 -9.24 3.18 -9.92
N ASP A 268 -8.13 3.37 -10.65
CA ASP A 268 -7.73 2.48 -11.76
C ASP A 268 -6.51 1.61 -11.41
N ALA A 269 -5.64 2.08 -10.51
CA ALA A 269 -4.48 1.34 -10.04
C ALA A 269 -4.25 1.51 -8.53
N ILE A 270 -4.19 0.39 -7.80
CA ILE A 270 -3.78 0.31 -6.40
C ILE A 270 -2.36 -0.22 -6.32
N PHE A 271 -1.56 0.38 -5.43
CA PHE A 271 -0.29 -0.17 -4.97
C PHE A 271 -0.32 -0.42 -3.47
N PHE A 272 -0.42 -1.68 -3.06
CA PHE A 272 -0.18 -2.09 -1.68
C PHE A 272 1.32 -2.17 -1.42
N ILE A 273 1.81 -1.37 -0.49
CA ILE A 273 3.22 -1.25 -0.11
C ILE A 273 3.30 -1.74 1.33
N THR A 274 3.61 -3.02 1.52
CA THR A 274 3.28 -3.72 2.77
C THR A 274 4.37 -4.68 3.24
N GLY A 275 4.42 -4.89 4.55
CA GLY A 275 5.35 -5.81 5.20
C GLY A 275 4.78 -7.22 5.31
N TYR A 276 3.53 -7.40 4.88
CA TYR A 276 2.86 -8.69 4.85
C TYR A 276 1.76 -8.69 3.78
N HIS A 277 1.80 -9.68 2.90
CA HIS A 277 0.71 -9.99 1.97
C HIS A 277 0.86 -11.42 1.45
N GLN A 278 -0.20 -12.22 1.48
CA GLN A 278 -0.22 -13.58 0.93
C GLN A 278 -1.39 -13.80 -0.04
N GLY A 279 -2.03 -12.72 -0.49
CA GLY A 279 -3.24 -12.83 -1.30
C GLY A 279 -4.46 -13.11 -0.44
N PHE A 280 -5.46 -13.77 -1.02
CA PHE A 280 -6.63 -14.21 -0.26
C PHE A 280 -6.26 -15.37 0.65
N GLU A 281 -6.21 -15.09 1.94
CA GLU A 281 -6.11 -16.09 3.00
C GLU A 281 -7.51 -16.44 3.53
N ARG A 282 -7.60 -17.53 4.31
CA ARG A 282 -8.81 -17.81 5.09
C ARG A 282 -9.20 -16.63 5.97
N VAL A 283 -10.47 -16.27 5.94
CA VAL A 283 -11.06 -15.19 6.75
C VAL A 283 -11.71 -15.82 7.96
N ARG A 284 -11.39 -15.32 9.16
CA ARG A 284 -12.08 -15.73 10.38
C ARG A 284 -13.51 -15.24 10.35
N ARG A 285 -14.46 -16.15 10.59
CA ARG A 285 -15.87 -15.84 10.80
C ARG A 285 -16.21 -15.79 12.28
N ARG A 286 -17.37 -15.20 12.56
CA ARG A 286 -17.99 -15.34 13.88
C ARG A 286 -18.35 -16.82 14.14
N PRO A 287 -18.20 -17.28 15.40
CA PRO A 287 -18.69 -18.58 15.81
C PRO A 287 -20.21 -18.67 15.61
N THR A 288 -20.69 -19.89 15.41
CA THR A 288 -22.11 -20.24 15.50
C THR A 288 -22.52 -20.36 16.96
N GLU A 289 -23.82 -20.33 17.25
CA GLU A 289 -24.36 -20.47 18.61
C GLU A 289 -23.82 -21.72 19.32
N ARG A 290 -23.81 -22.86 18.63
CA ARG A 290 -23.26 -24.12 19.16
C ARG A 290 -21.76 -24.02 19.48
N GLU A 291 -20.98 -23.41 18.60
CA GLU A 291 -19.53 -23.20 18.80
C GLU A 291 -19.26 -22.26 19.99
N ASP A 292 -20.11 -21.26 20.18
CA ASP A 292 -20.07 -20.38 21.35
C ASP A 292 -20.44 -21.13 22.64
N GLU A 293 -21.49 -21.94 22.64
CA GLU A 293 -21.88 -22.78 23.79
C GLU A 293 -20.79 -23.77 24.19
N ASP A 294 -20.13 -24.40 23.22
CA ASP A 294 -18.97 -25.28 23.45
C ASP A 294 -17.82 -24.50 24.11
N TRP A 295 -17.57 -23.26 23.67
CA TRP A 295 -16.56 -22.40 24.26
C TRP A 295 -16.94 -21.95 25.68
N GLN A 296 -18.20 -21.58 25.92
CA GLN A 296 -18.71 -21.22 27.25
C GLN A 296 -18.53 -22.38 28.25
N ARG A 297 -18.86 -23.61 27.84
CA ARG A 297 -18.62 -24.81 28.65
C ARG A 297 -17.13 -25.03 28.93
N THR A 298 -16.26 -24.65 28.01
CA THR A 298 -14.81 -24.77 28.20
C THR A 298 -14.31 -23.78 29.26
N ILE A 299 -14.71 -22.51 29.17
CA ILE A 299 -14.24 -21.47 30.10
C ILE A 299 -14.92 -21.53 31.47
N ALA A 300 -16.04 -22.24 31.60
CA ALA A 300 -16.71 -22.50 32.88
C ALA A 300 -16.05 -23.60 33.71
N LYS A 301 -15.07 -24.35 33.16
CA LYS A 301 -14.37 -25.40 33.91
C LYS A 301 -13.51 -24.79 35.02
N PRO A 302 -13.55 -25.31 36.26
CA PRO A 302 -12.75 -24.79 37.37
C PRO A 302 -11.26 -24.65 37.04
N GLN A 303 -10.67 -25.67 36.38
CA GLN A 303 -9.27 -25.66 35.94
C GLN A 303 -8.95 -24.49 35.00
N TYR A 304 -9.86 -24.14 34.08
CA TYR A 304 -9.65 -23.00 33.16
C TYR A 304 -9.63 -21.69 33.94
N ILE A 305 -10.58 -21.52 34.87
CA ILE A 305 -10.74 -20.32 35.69
C ILE A 305 -9.51 -20.12 36.58
N GLU A 306 -9.08 -21.16 37.29
CA GLU A 306 -7.91 -21.15 38.17
C GLU A 306 -6.64 -20.80 37.39
N GLN A 307 -6.36 -21.51 36.29
CA GLN A 307 -5.19 -21.25 35.46
C GLN A 307 -5.21 -19.86 34.82
N LEU A 308 -6.39 -19.37 34.39
CA LEU A 308 -6.51 -18.01 33.84
C LEU A 308 -6.23 -16.96 34.92
N ALA A 309 -6.72 -17.15 36.14
CA ALA A 309 -6.49 -16.23 37.25
C ALA A 309 -5.00 -16.15 37.60
N GLU A 310 -4.32 -17.30 37.72
CA GLU A 310 -2.87 -17.35 37.93
C GLU A 310 -2.09 -16.67 36.81
N HIS A 311 -2.46 -16.95 35.56
CA HIS A 311 -1.82 -16.33 34.40
C HIS A 311 -2.00 -14.81 34.39
N GLN A 312 -3.19 -14.31 34.75
CA GLN A 312 -3.46 -12.87 34.84
C GLN A 312 -2.59 -12.17 35.88
N LEU A 313 -2.31 -12.82 37.02
CA LEU A 313 -1.39 -12.30 38.03
C LEU A 313 0.06 -12.23 37.53
N GLU A 314 0.44 -13.07 36.56
CA GLU A 314 1.77 -13.04 35.96
C GLU A 314 1.96 -11.88 34.95
N ILE A 315 0.89 -11.43 34.26
CA ILE A 315 0.98 -10.42 33.19
C ILE A 315 1.79 -9.17 33.60
N PRO A 316 1.59 -8.54 34.77
CA PRO A 316 2.40 -7.40 35.19
C PRO A 316 3.88 -7.73 35.36
N ASN A 317 4.21 -8.92 35.85
CA ASN A 317 5.60 -9.39 35.99
C ASN A 317 6.24 -9.63 34.62
N MET A 318 5.51 -10.21 33.67
CA MET A 318 5.99 -10.36 32.29
C MET A 318 6.22 -9.00 31.62
N LYS A 319 5.32 -8.02 31.82
CA LYS A 319 5.52 -6.65 31.32
C LYS A 319 6.83 -6.03 31.84
N LYS A 320 7.13 -6.20 33.14
CA LYS A 320 8.40 -5.73 33.74
C LYS A 320 9.62 -6.43 33.13
N ARG A 321 9.55 -7.76 32.93
CA ARG A 321 10.64 -8.53 32.31
C ARG A 321 10.90 -8.10 30.86
N VAL A 322 9.84 -7.93 30.07
CA VAL A 322 9.93 -7.41 28.69
C VAL A 322 10.55 -6.01 28.68
N ALA A 323 10.10 -5.10 29.56
CA ALA A 323 10.65 -3.76 29.65
C ALA A 323 12.15 -3.77 30.02
N ALA A 324 12.56 -4.62 30.98
CA ALA A 324 13.95 -4.76 31.37
C ALA A 324 14.84 -5.32 30.25
N ALA A 325 14.35 -6.36 29.54
CA ALA A 325 15.04 -6.93 28.38
C ALA A 325 15.21 -5.89 27.27
N MET A 326 14.16 -5.12 26.95
CA MET A 326 14.21 -4.03 25.98
C MET A 326 15.15 -2.90 26.41
N ALA A 327 15.18 -2.55 27.71
CA ALA A 327 16.10 -1.54 28.23
C ALA A 327 17.57 -1.96 28.04
N LYS A 328 17.90 -3.23 28.32
CA LYS A 328 19.22 -3.79 28.09
C LYS A 328 19.61 -3.73 26.61
N ILE A 329 18.74 -4.24 25.72
CA ILE A 329 18.96 -4.22 24.27
C ILE A 329 19.17 -2.79 23.77
N ASN A 330 18.32 -1.86 24.20
CA ASN A 330 18.41 -0.46 23.74
C ASN A 330 19.63 0.27 24.31
N ALA A 331 20.11 -0.08 25.50
CA ALA A 331 21.38 0.45 26.02
C ALA A 331 22.57 0.00 25.18
N GLU A 332 22.64 -1.29 24.84
CA GLU A 332 23.68 -1.85 23.96
C GLU A 332 23.64 -1.22 22.56
N ARG A 333 22.44 -1.03 22.00
CA ARG A 333 22.25 -0.38 20.70
C ARG A 333 22.64 1.09 20.73
N LYS A 334 22.27 1.81 21.79
CA LYS A 334 22.68 3.21 21.98
C LYS A 334 24.20 3.35 22.02
N ALA A 335 24.90 2.42 22.70
CA ALA A 335 26.36 2.39 22.71
C ALA A 335 26.98 2.17 21.31
N LYS A 336 26.24 1.50 20.41
CA LYS A 336 26.61 1.27 19.00
C LYS A 336 26.09 2.34 18.04
N GLY A 337 25.46 3.42 18.53
CA GLY A 337 24.84 4.46 17.69
C GLY A 337 23.62 3.97 16.89
N GLN A 338 23.01 2.85 17.27
CA GLN A 338 21.86 2.26 16.60
C GLN A 338 20.54 2.80 17.19
N PRO A 339 19.48 2.96 16.36
CA PRO A 339 18.16 3.35 16.87
C PRO A 339 17.58 2.28 17.80
N PRO A 340 16.64 2.62 18.71
CA PRO A 340 15.99 1.63 19.57
C PRO A 340 15.33 0.51 18.76
N ARG A 341 15.38 -0.72 19.28
CA ARG A 341 14.75 -1.88 18.64
C ARG A 341 13.24 -1.77 18.67
N VAL A 342 12.59 -2.14 17.57
CA VAL A 342 11.14 -2.31 17.48
C VAL A 342 10.81 -3.79 17.42
N LEU A 343 9.95 -4.26 18.32
CA LEU A 343 9.39 -5.61 18.30
C LEU A 343 8.25 -5.70 17.28
N ALA A 344 8.10 -6.84 16.62
CA ALA A 344 7.05 -7.05 15.61
C ALA A 344 5.64 -7.02 16.21
N GLN A 345 5.52 -7.29 17.52
CA GLN A 345 4.34 -7.18 18.38
C GLN A 345 2.99 -7.35 17.64
N ARG A 346 2.55 -8.60 17.42
CA ARG A 346 1.20 -8.84 16.85
C ARG A 346 0.10 -8.92 17.90
N HIS A 347 0.34 -9.66 18.97
CA HIS A 347 -0.63 -9.98 20.03
C HIS A 347 -0.22 -9.38 21.38
N GLY A 348 0.37 -8.18 21.35
CA GLY A 348 0.81 -7.46 22.55
C GLY A 348 1.91 -8.19 23.32
N ILE A 349 1.76 -8.28 24.64
CA ILE A 349 2.77 -8.83 25.54
C ILE A 349 3.19 -10.27 25.21
N TYR A 350 2.27 -11.08 24.67
CA TYR A 350 2.53 -12.46 24.30
C TYR A 350 3.56 -12.56 23.17
N SER A 351 3.36 -11.79 22.10
CA SER A 351 4.33 -11.73 20.99
C SER A 351 5.68 -11.19 21.45
N ASN A 352 5.68 -10.19 22.34
CA ASN A 352 6.92 -9.60 22.84
C ASN A 352 7.72 -10.59 23.70
N ALA A 353 7.04 -11.33 24.58
CA ALA A 353 7.67 -12.35 25.39
C ALA A 353 8.28 -13.44 24.51
N THR A 354 7.53 -13.96 23.52
CA THR A 354 8.04 -14.96 22.58
C THR A 354 9.22 -14.45 21.76
N GLU A 355 9.15 -13.25 21.20
CA GLU A 355 10.25 -12.67 20.39
C GLU A 355 11.52 -12.44 21.22
N LEU A 356 11.37 -12.18 22.52
CA LEU A 356 12.48 -12.00 23.46
C LEU A 356 12.93 -13.31 24.13
N GLY A 357 12.34 -14.46 23.78
CA GLY A 357 12.65 -15.74 24.41
C GLY A 357 12.29 -15.82 25.89
N LEU A 358 11.31 -15.02 26.34
CA LEU A 358 10.85 -15.01 27.73
C LEU A 358 9.72 -16.00 27.94
N GLU A 359 9.93 -16.93 28.87
CA GLU A 359 8.94 -17.95 29.21
C GLU A 359 7.95 -17.48 30.27
N TRP A 360 6.68 -17.85 30.09
CA TRP A 360 5.61 -17.70 31.07
C TRP A 360 5.70 -18.83 32.11
N LYS A 361 5.51 -18.50 33.38
CA LYS A 361 5.42 -19.50 34.46
C LYS A 361 4.12 -20.27 34.38
N THR A 362 3.01 -19.54 34.20
CA THR A 362 1.69 -20.12 33.99
C THR A 362 1.26 -19.77 32.57
N SER A 363 1.10 -20.78 31.71
CA SER A 363 0.58 -20.56 30.34
C SER A 363 -0.89 -20.16 30.37
N HIS A 364 -1.32 -19.34 29.40
CA HIS A 364 -2.74 -19.07 29.19
C HIS A 364 -3.48 -20.39 28.88
N PRO A 365 -4.65 -20.68 29.49
CA PRO A 365 -5.38 -21.95 29.30
C PRO A 365 -6.04 -22.13 27.92
N GLY A 366 -5.61 -21.38 26.90
CA GLY A 366 -6.21 -21.37 25.57
C GLY A 366 -7.23 -20.24 25.35
N ARG A 367 -7.39 -19.85 24.08
CA ARG A 367 -8.33 -18.82 23.61
C ARG A 367 -9.43 -19.48 22.79
N GLN A 368 -10.54 -18.78 22.57
CA GLN A 368 -11.61 -19.28 21.71
C GLN A 368 -11.06 -19.69 20.34
N PRO A 369 -11.38 -20.90 19.85
CA PRO A 369 -10.96 -21.35 18.53
C PRO A 369 -11.30 -20.35 17.42
N GLY A 370 -10.44 -20.33 16.41
CA GLY A 370 -10.72 -19.61 15.16
C GLY A 370 -11.58 -20.48 14.26
N TYR A 371 -12.67 -19.92 13.75
CA TYR A 371 -13.49 -20.54 12.72
C TYR A 371 -13.31 -19.76 11.42
N PHE A 372 -13.18 -20.46 10.31
CA PHE A 372 -12.68 -19.84 9.08
C PHE A 372 -13.63 -20.09 7.90
N ILE A 373 -13.63 -19.13 6.98
CA ILE A 373 -14.22 -19.24 5.65
C ILE A 373 -13.08 -19.52 4.67
N GLU A 374 -13.33 -20.44 3.75
CA GLU A 374 -12.38 -20.83 2.72
C GLU A 374 -12.14 -19.73 1.69
N VAL A 375 -10.93 -19.74 1.13
CA VAL A 375 -10.45 -18.78 0.11
C VAL A 375 -11.43 -18.64 -1.06
N LYS A 376 -12.00 -19.75 -1.53
CA LYS A 376 -12.95 -19.77 -2.66
C LYS A 376 -14.20 -18.91 -2.41
N GLU A 377 -14.72 -18.88 -1.19
CA GLU A 377 -15.90 -18.06 -0.87
C GLU A 377 -15.53 -16.57 -0.77
N ILE A 378 -14.28 -16.28 -0.40
CA ILE A 378 -13.74 -14.92 -0.40
C ILE A 378 -13.58 -14.41 -1.83
N GLU A 379 -13.02 -15.23 -2.73
CA GLU A 379 -12.91 -14.87 -4.15
C GLU A 379 -14.27 -14.60 -4.80
N LYS A 380 -15.29 -15.41 -4.50
CA LYS A 380 -16.67 -15.16 -4.95
C LYS A 380 -17.18 -13.81 -4.48
N TYR A 381 -16.97 -13.49 -3.21
CA TYR A 381 -17.35 -12.19 -2.65
C TYR A 381 -16.66 -11.04 -3.38
N PHE A 382 -15.34 -11.12 -3.61
CA PHE A 382 -14.60 -10.06 -4.32
C PHE A 382 -14.96 -9.99 -5.81
N LYS A 383 -15.36 -11.10 -6.44
CA LYS A 383 -15.89 -11.07 -7.80
C LYS A 383 -17.20 -10.28 -7.83
N ARG A 384 -18.12 -10.55 -6.90
CA ARG A 384 -19.38 -9.80 -6.79
C ARG A 384 -19.16 -8.32 -6.47
N LEU A 385 -18.21 -8.04 -5.58
CA LEU A 385 -17.83 -6.67 -5.23
C LEU A 385 -17.32 -5.91 -6.45
N LYS A 386 -16.45 -6.52 -7.26
CA LYS A 386 -15.98 -5.93 -8.52
C LYS A 386 -17.11 -5.68 -9.51
N GLU A 387 -18.02 -6.62 -9.66
CA GLU A 387 -19.18 -6.46 -10.54
C GLU A 387 -20.00 -5.22 -10.15
N VAL A 388 -20.39 -5.11 -8.88
CA VAL A 388 -21.19 -3.98 -8.37
C VAL A 388 -20.41 -2.66 -8.41
N LEU A 389 -19.12 -2.70 -8.12
CA LEU A 389 -18.29 -1.51 -8.08
C LEU A 389 -17.87 -1.04 -9.47
N TYR A 390 -17.71 -1.90 -10.47
CA TYR A 390 -17.08 -1.55 -11.74
C TYR A 390 -17.90 -2.04 -12.94
N THR A 391 -18.09 -3.35 -13.10
CA THR A 391 -18.74 -3.94 -14.28
C THR A 391 -20.15 -3.42 -14.50
N ASP A 392 -21.00 -3.39 -13.46
CA ASP A 392 -22.40 -2.95 -13.53
C ASP A 392 -22.54 -1.47 -13.93
N LYS A 393 -21.45 -0.70 -13.83
CA LYS A 393 -21.40 0.71 -14.22
C LYS A 393 -20.56 0.93 -15.47
N ASN A 394 -20.29 -0.12 -16.24
CA ASN A 394 -19.48 -0.10 -17.46
C ASN A 394 -18.07 0.49 -17.26
N ALA A 395 -17.50 0.33 -16.06
CA ALA A 395 -16.15 0.76 -15.74
C ALA A 395 -15.18 -0.42 -15.81
N LYS A 396 -13.92 -0.13 -16.14
CA LYS A 396 -12.85 -1.13 -16.13
C LYS A 396 -12.49 -1.51 -14.70
N ASP A 397 -12.20 -2.80 -14.49
CA ASP A 397 -11.65 -3.28 -13.23
C ASP A 397 -10.30 -2.60 -12.91
N PRO A 398 -10.06 -2.21 -11.64
CA PRO A 398 -8.79 -1.66 -11.25
C PRO A 398 -7.70 -2.72 -11.25
N SER A 399 -6.47 -2.29 -11.55
CA SER A 399 -5.27 -3.10 -11.31
C SER A 399 -4.87 -3.03 -9.84
N LEU A 400 -4.55 -4.17 -9.23
CA LEU A 400 -4.10 -4.22 -7.83
C LEU A 400 -2.70 -4.82 -7.76
N ASN A 401 -1.73 -3.97 -7.43
CA ASN A 401 -0.32 -4.29 -7.38
C ASN A 401 0.17 -4.39 -5.94
N VAL A 402 1.13 -5.27 -5.68
CA VAL A 402 1.68 -5.49 -4.34
C VAL A 402 3.20 -5.38 -4.34
N VAL A 403 3.75 -4.43 -3.59
CA VAL A 403 5.15 -4.39 -3.21
C VAL A 403 5.28 -4.94 -1.79
N LEU A 404 5.84 -6.15 -1.69
CA LEU A 404 5.97 -6.89 -0.45
C LEU A 404 7.39 -6.78 0.10
N PHE A 405 7.54 -6.16 1.27
CA PHE A 405 8.81 -6.05 1.99
C PHE A 405 8.97 -7.18 2.99
N LEU A 406 10.02 -7.96 2.81
CA LEU A 406 10.40 -9.07 3.69
C LEU A 406 11.76 -8.79 4.33
N ALA A 407 12.05 -9.44 5.46
CA ALA A 407 13.42 -9.48 5.93
C ALA A 407 14.30 -10.26 4.94
N GLY A 408 15.62 -10.03 4.99
CA GLY A 408 16.57 -10.75 4.13
C GLY A 408 16.44 -12.26 4.23
N ASP A 409 16.22 -12.76 5.45
CA ASP A 409 16.09 -14.17 5.82
C ASP A 409 14.63 -14.63 6.01
N GLU A 410 13.63 -13.75 5.80
CA GLU A 410 12.23 -14.11 6.04
C GLU A 410 11.73 -15.11 5.01
N GLU A 411 11.30 -16.28 5.48
CA GLU A 411 10.82 -17.36 4.61
C GLU A 411 9.50 -16.97 3.92
N PHE A 412 9.54 -16.97 2.59
CA PHE A 412 8.37 -16.82 1.74
C PHE A 412 8.30 -18.02 0.81
N ASN A 413 7.67 -19.08 1.32
CA ASN A 413 7.59 -20.35 0.62
C ASN A 413 6.73 -20.27 -0.65
N LYS A 414 6.86 -21.30 -1.48
CA LYS A 414 6.21 -21.36 -2.80
C LYS A 414 4.70 -21.20 -2.74
N GLN A 415 4.05 -21.82 -1.74
CA GLN A 415 2.61 -21.72 -1.54
C GLN A 415 2.16 -20.27 -1.31
N LYS A 416 2.86 -19.52 -0.45
CA LYS A 416 2.54 -18.11 -0.18
C LYS A 416 2.76 -17.23 -1.40
N GLU A 417 3.80 -17.52 -2.18
CA GLU A 417 4.09 -16.81 -3.42
C GLU A 417 3.00 -17.06 -4.48
N ASP A 418 2.57 -18.31 -4.64
CA ASP A 418 1.51 -18.67 -5.58
C ASP A 418 0.17 -18.03 -5.18
N GLN A 419 -0.16 -17.99 -3.89
CA GLN A 419 -1.36 -17.28 -3.41
C GLN A 419 -1.30 -15.77 -3.66
N LEU A 420 -0.14 -15.14 -3.46
CA LEU A 420 0.06 -13.73 -3.79
C LEU A 420 -0.07 -13.47 -5.30
N LYS A 421 0.50 -14.36 -6.12
CA LYS A 421 0.40 -14.31 -7.58
C LYS A 421 -1.06 -14.43 -8.04
N ASP A 422 -1.80 -15.40 -7.52
CA ASP A 422 -3.20 -15.61 -7.89
C ASP A 422 -4.06 -14.41 -7.51
N TYR A 423 -3.82 -13.84 -6.32
CA TYR A 423 -4.49 -12.62 -5.89
C TYR A 423 -4.22 -11.42 -6.82
N THR A 424 -2.96 -11.15 -7.15
CA THR A 424 -2.65 -10.02 -8.06
C THR A 424 -3.21 -10.27 -9.46
N ARG A 425 -3.17 -11.52 -9.96
CA ARG A 425 -3.77 -11.91 -11.24
C ARG A 425 -5.30 -11.73 -11.25
N PHE A 426 -5.98 -12.03 -10.14
CA PHE A 426 -7.43 -11.83 -9.98
C PHE A 426 -7.84 -10.36 -10.23
N PHE A 427 -6.96 -9.43 -9.89
CA PHE A 427 -7.11 -8.00 -10.09
C PHE A 427 -6.22 -7.45 -11.22
N SER A 428 -5.80 -8.27 -12.18
CA SER A 428 -5.01 -7.80 -13.34
C SER A 428 -3.76 -6.96 -12.98
N GLY A 429 -3.19 -7.19 -11.81
CA GLY A 429 -2.02 -6.49 -11.30
C GLY A 429 -0.78 -7.36 -11.24
N LYS A 430 0.26 -6.83 -10.59
CA LYS A 430 1.58 -7.46 -10.47
C LYS A 430 2.06 -7.40 -9.03
N TYR A 431 2.99 -8.27 -8.66
CA TYR A 431 3.68 -8.15 -7.38
C TYR A 431 5.19 -8.06 -7.56
N ARG A 432 5.85 -7.47 -6.57
CA ARG A 432 7.30 -7.49 -6.40
C ARG A 432 7.62 -7.76 -4.94
N VAL A 433 8.53 -8.70 -4.69
CA VAL A 433 9.08 -8.96 -3.37
C VAL A 433 10.43 -8.25 -3.27
N ILE A 434 10.68 -7.57 -2.16
CA ILE A 434 11.92 -6.85 -1.88
C ILE A 434 12.40 -7.26 -0.49
N ARG A 435 13.66 -7.65 -0.35
CA ARG A 435 14.21 -8.25 0.87
C ARG A 435 15.31 -7.40 1.50
N GLY A 436 15.07 -6.98 2.74
CA GLY A 436 16.05 -6.24 3.54
C GLY A 436 16.39 -4.85 3.01
N LEU A 437 17.20 -4.10 3.74
CA LEU A 437 17.46 -2.68 3.46
C LEU A 437 18.17 -2.44 2.12
N ASP A 438 19.12 -3.30 1.76
CA ASP A 438 19.96 -3.08 0.58
C ASP A 438 19.16 -3.25 -0.71
N GLU A 439 18.28 -4.25 -0.78
CA GLU A 439 17.38 -4.41 -1.92
C GLU A 439 16.34 -3.28 -1.98
N ILE A 440 15.83 -2.81 -0.82
CA ILE A 440 14.93 -1.64 -0.76
C ILE A 440 15.60 -0.41 -1.38
N LYS A 441 16.85 -0.13 -0.99
CA LYS A 441 17.60 1.00 -1.56
C LYS A 441 17.91 0.81 -3.03
N SER A 442 18.26 -0.41 -3.46
CA SER A 442 18.56 -0.71 -4.86
C SER A 442 17.32 -0.66 -5.75
N ALA A 443 16.15 -1.03 -5.23
CA ALA A 443 14.89 -1.03 -5.95
C ALA A 443 14.22 0.36 -5.98
N SER A 444 14.61 1.25 -5.07
CA SER A 444 14.13 2.63 -5.00
C SER A 444 14.64 3.44 -6.20
N SER A 445 13.71 4.14 -6.83
CA SER A 445 13.99 5.08 -7.91
C SER A 445 14.33 6.48 -7.40
N ALA A 446 14.01 6.78 -6.13
CA ALA A 446 14.38 7.98 -5.40
C ALA A 446 15.91 8.12 -5.22
N LYS A 447 16.60 8.66 -6.22
CA LYS A 447 18.03 8.98 -6.13
C LYS A 447 18.21 10.39 -5.57
N ASN A 448 18.73 10.49 -4.34
CA ASN A 448 19.18 11.73 -3.69
C ASN A 448 18.09 12.74 -3.25
N THR A 449 16.96 12.29 -2.73
CA THR A 449 16.03 13.17 -2.01
C THR A 449 16.62 13.55 -0.65
N LYS A 450 17.23 14.74 -0.56
CA LYS A 450 17.54 15.36 0.73
C LYS A 450 16.25 15.99 1.27
N ASN A 451 15.52 15.22 2.08
CA ASN A 451 14.46 15.75 2.95
C ASN A 451 15.05 16.53 4.12
#